data_AF-A0A3M1T1Y4-F1
#
_entry.id   AF-A0A3M1T1Y4-F1
#
_cell.length_a   1.000
_cell.length_b   1.000
_cell.length_c   1.000
_cell.angle_alpha   90.00
_cell.angle_beta   90.00
_cell.angle_gamma   90.00
#
_symmetry.space_group_name_H-M   'P 1'
#
loop_
_entity.id
_entity.type
_entity.pdbx_description
1 polymer ?
#
loop_
_entity_poly.entity_id
_entity_poly.type
_entity_poly.pdbx_seq_one_letter_code
_entity_poly.pdbx_strand_id
1 'polypeptide(L)'
;RRVAKGELAKKKGIALAKKKDWAGAIEELEEAQKILGESGEIAIHLAWALWNLGPRKEVEGRVRTLLKKAVARGEPDPIRARGYYYQGLLARIDQKWEEAEKLLSRAVKLDDKLTEAVTELRVLRRRLERQEVTGKRFLRKLFGK
;
A
#
# COMPACT_ATOMS: atom_id res chain seq x y z
N ARG A 1 27.72 -4.41 16.20
CA ARG A 1 28.16 -3.92 14.87
C ARG A 1 27.21 -4.34 13.73
N ARG A 2 26.82 -5.63 13.63
CA ARG A 2 25.91 -6.13 12.57
C ARG A 2 24.51 -5.52 12.60
N VAL A 3 23.84 -5.45 13.76
CA VAL A 3 22.50 -4.83 13.90
C VAL A 3 22.49 -3.35 13.49
N ALA A 4 23.51 -2.57 13.91
CA ALA A 4 23.64 -1.18 13.50
C ALA A 4 23.78 -1.00 11.98
N LYS A 5 24.48 -1.93 11.31
CA LYS A 5 24.54 -1.98 9.83
C LYS A 5 23.15 -2.23 9.24
N GLY A 6 22.38 -3.18 9.80
CA GLY A 6 21.02 -3.47 9.36
C GLY A 6 20.08 -2.28 9.50
N GLU A 7 20.13 -1.56 10.63
CA GLU A 7 19.33 -0.35 10.85
C GLU A 7 19.73 0.79 9.89
N LEU A 8 21.02 0.92 9.58
CA LEU A 8 21.51 1.87 8.59
C LEU A 8 21.00 1.52 7.19
N ALA A 9 21.09 0.25 6.78
CA ALA A 9 20.57 -0.24 5.52
C ALA A 9 19.06 0.01 5.41
N LYS A 10 18.29 -0.27 6.47
CA LYS A 10 16.84 0.02 6.53
C LYS A 10 16.58 1.51 6.26
N LYS A 11 17.24 2.40 7.00
CA LYS A 11 17.08 3.85 6.86
C LYS A 11 17.46 4.32 5.46
N LYS A 12 18.56 3.82 4.91
CA LYS A 12 19.02 4.15 3.56
C LYS A 12 18.02 3.67 2.50
N GLY A 13 17.55 2.44 2.58
CA GLY A 13 16.55 1.88 1.68
C GLY A 13 15.23 2.66 1.68
N ILE A 14 14.74 3.06 2.86
CA ILE A 14 13.56 3.93 2.98
C ILE A 14 13.81 5.31 2.33
N ALA A 15 14.99 5.89 2.52
CA ALA A 15 15.34 7.18 1.92
C ALA A 15 15.45 7.10 0.39
N LEU A 16 16.00 6.01 -0.16
CA LEU A 16 16.07 5.75 -1.59
C LEU A 16 14.68 5.56 -2.20
N ALA A 17 13.79 4.83 -1.51
CA ALA A 17 12.41 4.68 -1.93
C ALA A 17 11.68 6.03 -2.02
N LYS A 18 11.92 6.94 -1.06
CA LYS A 18 11.38 8.32 -1.13
C LYS A 18 11.90 9.11 -2.32
N LYS A 19 13.15 8.87 -2.72
CA LYS A 19 13.78 9.45 -3.92
C LYS A 19 13.40 8.75 -5.22
N LYS A 20 12.55 7.72 -5.15
CA LYS A 20 12.16 6.84 -6.28
C LYS A 20 13.33 6.08 -6.91
N ASP A 21 14.46 5.98 -6.19
CA ASP A 21 15.52 5.05 -6.54
C ASP A 21 15.09 3.66 -6.06
N TRP A 22 14.26 2.99 -6.86
CA TRP A 22 13.66 1.73 -6.48
C TRP A 22 14.66 0.58 -6.45
N ALA A 23 15.65 0.59 -7.34
CA ALA A 23 16.71 -0.42 -7.38
C ALA A 23 17.58 -0.35 -6.13
N GLY A 24 18.11 0.84 -5.80
CA GLY A 24 18.88 1.04 -4.59
C GLY A 24 18.05 0.80 -3.32
N ALA A 25 16.76 1.16 -3.33
CA ALA A 25 15.87 0.86 -2.22
C ALA A 25 15.73 -0.64 -1.98
N ILE A 26 15.54 -1.43 -3.02
CA ILE A 26 15.42 -2.90 -2.92
C ILE A 26 16.70 -3.48 -2.35
N GLU A 27 17.86 -3.11 -2.89
CA GLU A 27 19.16 -3.62 -2.42
C GLU A 27 19.36 -3.39 -0.91
N GLU A 28 19.15 -2.16 -0.46
CA GLU A 28 19.34 -1.78 0.94
C GLU A 28 18.27 -2.41 1.87
N LEU A 29 17.03 -2.53 1.42
CA LEU A 29 15.95 -3.15 2.21
C LEU A 29 16.12 -4.67 2.30
N GLU A 30 16.61 -5.33 1.26
CA GLU A 30 16.92 -6.77 1.30
C GLU A 30 18.12 -7.05 2.21
N GLU A 31 19.17 -6.22 2.17
CA GLU A 31 20.29 -6.33 3.12
C GLU A 31 19.83 -6.08 4.57
N ALA A 32 18.96 -5.08 4.78
CA ALA A 32 18.36 -4.84 6.09
C ALA A 32 17.56 -6.05 6.59
N GLN A 33 16.73 -6.65 5.72
CA GLN A 33 15.93 -7.83 6.04
C GLN A 33 16.83 -9.04 6.39
N LYS A 34 17.93 -9.22 5.67
CA LYS A 34 18.90 -10.30 5.93
C LYS A 34 19.59 -10.16 7.28
N ILE A 35 19.77 -8.93 7.77
CA ILE A 35 20.44 -8.66 9.04
C ILE A 35 19.46 -8.63 10.22
N LEU A 36 18.34 -7.93 10.06
CA LEU A 36 17.37 -7.66 11.13
C LEU A 36 16.25 -8.70 11.20
N GLY A 37 16.10 -9.52 10.15
CA GLY A 37 14.97 -10.43 9.98
C GLY A 37 13.75 -9.77 9.36
N GLU A 38 12.63 -10.50 9.38
CA GLU A 38 11.37 -10.03 8.81
C GLU A 38 10.69 -8.97 9.69
N SER A 39 10.81 -7.69 9.32
CA SER A 39 10.02 -6.57 9.86
C SER A 39 8.89 -6.17 8.93
N GLY A 40 7.75 -5.76 9.49
CA GLY A 40 6.64 -5.22 8.72
C GLY A 40 6.99 -3.90 8.03
N GLU A 41 7.75 -3.02 8.69
CA GLU A 41 8.23 -1.77 8.08
C GLU A 41 9.09 -2.04 6.83
N ILE A 42 10.08 -2.94 6.95
CA ILE A 42 10.95 -3.33 5.82
C ILE A 42 10.10 -3.92 4.70
N ALA A 43 9.19 -4.85 5.03
CA ALA A 43 8.33 -5.50 4.05
C ALA A 43 7.41 -4.53 3.30
N ILE A 44 6.86 -3.51 3.98
CA ILE A 44 6.02 -2.46 3.36
C ILE A 44 6.81 -1.66 2.34
N HIS A 45 8.00 -1.20 2.72
CA HIS A 45 8.84 -0.40 1.83
C HIS A 45 9.40 -1.23 0.66
N LEU A 46 9.80 -2.48 0.93
CA LEU A 46 10.31 -3.39 -0.09
C LEU A 46 9.22 -3.75 -1.10
N ALA A 47 8.00 -4.05 -0.63
CA ALA A 47 6.87 -4.32 -1.51
C ALA A 47 6.57 -3.13 -2.43
N TRP A 48 6.61 -1.91 -1.92
CA TRP A 48 6.37 -0.72 -2.73
C TRP A 48 7.50 -0.46 -3.74
N ALA A 49 8.75 -0.65 -3.36
CA ALA A 49 9.87 -0.52 -4.28
C ALA A 49 9.82 -1.57 -5.41
N LEU A 50 9.52 -2.83 -5.07
CA LEU A 50 9.31 -3.92 -6.04
C LEU A 50 8.19 -3.59 -7.04
N TRP A 51 7.06 -3.08 -6.54
CA TRP A 51 5.93 -2.69 -7.38
C TRP A 51 6.26 -1.59 -8.40
N ASN A 52 7.21 -0.70 -8.07
CA ASN A 52 7.58 0.44 -8.90
C ASN A 52 8.82 0.22 -9.78
N LEU A 53 9.69 -0.73 -9.48
CA LEU A 53 10.89 -1.01 -10.30
C LEU A 53 10.58 -1.86 -11.54
N GLY A 54 9.81 -2.94 -11.37
CA GLY A 54 9.74 -4.03 -12.35
C GLY A 54 8.40 -4.22 -13.05
N PRO A 55 8.33 -5.15 -14.02
CA PRO A 55 7.07 -5.58 -14.61
C PRO A 55 6.13 -6.12 -13.54
N ARG A 56 5.05 -5.37 -13.27
CA ARG A 56 4.13 -5.61 -12.16
C ARG A 56 3.65 -7.07 -12.03
N LYS A 57 3.41 -7.74 -13.17
CA LYS A 57 2.93 -9.14 -13.21
C LYS A 57 3.86 -10.12 -12.49
N GLU A 58 5.18 -9.92 -12.57
CA GLU A 58 6.16 -10.86 -11.99
C GLU A 58 6.28 -10.68 -10.47
N VAL A 59 6.13 -9.45 -9.98
CA VAL A 59 6.31 -9.11 -8.58
C VAL A 59 5.01 -9.08 -7.77
N GLU A 60 3.85 -9.03 -8.44
CA GLU A 60 2.55 -8.82 -7.81
C GLU A 60 2.27 -9.78 -6.64
N GLY A 61 2.48 -11.08 -6.84
CA GLY A 61 2.26 -12.09 -5.80
C GLY A 61 3.15 -11.84 -4.57
N ARG A 62 4.42 -11.51 -4.80
CA ARG A 62 5.39 -11.19 -3.73
C ARG A 62 4.98 -9.91 -3.00
N VAL A 63 4.63 -8.86 -3.73
CA VAL A 63 4.18 -7.57 -3.18
C VAL A 63 2.95 -7.75 -2.28
N ARG A 64 1.91 -8.44 -2.77
CA ARG A 64 0.69 -8.68 -1.98
C ARG A 64 0.96 -9.50 -0.72
N THR A 65 1.81 -10.52 -0.83
CA THR A 65 2.21 -11.35 0.31
C THR A 65 2.96 -10.55 1.37
N LEU A 66 3.93 -9.73 0.95
CA LEU A 66 4.70 -8.86 1.83
C LEU A 66 3.78 -7.89 2.58
N LEU A 67 2.90 -7.18 1.87
CA LEU A 67 1.99 -6.21 2.48
C LEU A 67 1.02 -6.87 3.47
N LYS A 68 0.44 -8.02 3.10
CA LYS A 68 -0.50 -8.77 3.97
C LYS A 68 0.17 -9.23 5.26
N LYS A 69 1.37 -9.80 5.16
CA LYS A 69 2.13 -10.22 6.35
C LYS A 69 2.57 -9.02 7.18
N ALA A 70 2.97 -7.92 6.55
CA ALA A 70 3.50 -6.74 7.24
C ALA A 70 2.47 -6.08 8.16
N VAL A 71 1.25 -5.86 7.68
CA VAL A 71 0.19 -5.22 8.51
C VAL A 71 -0.25 -6.07 9.69
N ALA A 72 0.02 -7.38 9.67
CA ALA A 72 -0.30 -8.31 10.74
C ALA A 72 0.76 -8.36 11.87
N ARG A 73 1.96 -7.78 11.68
CA ARG A 73 3.10 -7.91 12.61
C ARG A 73 3.08 -6.98 13.83
N GLY A 74 1.97 -6.30 14.11
CA GLY A 74 1.86 -5.43 15.29
C GLY A 74 2.73 -4.17 15.23
N GLU A 75 3.11 -3.73 14.03
CA GLU A 75 3.88 -2.49 13.83
C GLU A 75 3.15 -1.24 14.38
N PRO A 76 3.84 -0.13 14.66
CA PRO A 76 3.21 1.13 14.98
C PRO A 76 2.14 1.56 13.96
N ASP A 77 1.11 2.26 14.42
CA ASP A 77 -0.04 2.64 13.57
C ASP A 77 0.35 3.37 12.28
N PRO A 78 1.30 4.34 12.26
CA PRO A 78 1.71 4.99 11.01
C PRO A 78 2.33 4.03 9.98
N ILE A 79 3.05 3.01 10.44
CA ILE A 79 3.64 1.98 9.56
C ILE A 79 2.53 1.10 9.01
N ARG A 80 1.62 0.61 9.88
CA ARG A 80 0.47 -0.19 9.45
C ARG A 80 -0.44 0.57 8.49
N ALA A 81 -0.67 1.87 8.74
CA ALA A 81 -1.45 2.74 7.88
C ALA A 81 -0.89 2.76 6.45
N ARG A 82 0.43 2.91 6.29
CA ARG A 82 1.10 2.85 4.99
C ARG A 82 0.95 1.49 4.31
N GLY A 83 1.01 0.40 5.07
CA GLY A 83 0.74 -0.95 4.55
C GLY A 83 -0.68 -1.10 4.00
N TYR A 84 -1.71 -0.69 4.78
CA TYR A 84 -3.10 -0.69 4.32
C TYR A 84 -3.32 0.23 3.13
N TYR A 85 -2.66 1.39 3.10
CA TYR A 85 -2.71 2.31 1.97
C TYR A 85 -2.24 1.65 0.67
N TYR A 86 -1.06 1.00 0.67
CA TYR A 86 -0.57 0.31 -0.52
C TYR A 86 -1.46 -0.87 -0.93
N GLN A 87 -2.01 -1.64 0.03
CA GLN A 87 -3.01 -2.67 -0.30
C GLN A 87 -4.25 -2.06 -0.98
N GLY A 88 -4.74 -0.93 -0.47
CA GLY A 88 -5.88 -0.21 -1.05
C GLY A 88 -5.61 0.28 -2.48
N LEU A 89 -4.40 0.77 -2.77
CA LEU A 89 -3.99 1.12 -4.13
C LEU A 89 -4.02 -0.09 -5.06
N LEU A 90 -3.53 -1.24 -4.62
CA LEU A 90 -3.56 -2.47 -5.42
C LEU A 90 -4.99 -2.96 -5.68
N ALA A 91 -5.86 -2.95 -4.66
CA ALA A 91 -7.28 -3.26 -4.83
C ALA A 91 -7.97 -2.29 -5.80
N ARG A 92 -7.60 -1.00 -5.77
CA ARG A 92 -8.11 0.01 -6.72
C ARG A 92 -7.67 -0.29 -8.16
N ILE A 93 -6.43 -0.72 -8.36
CA ILE A 93 -5.91 -1.12 -9.67
C ILE A 93 -6.66 -2.36 -10.19
N ASP A 94 -6.97 -3.30 -9.30
CA ASP A 94 -7.80 -4.48 -9.60
C ASP A 94 -9.28 -4.15 -9.83
N GLN A 95 -9.69 -2.87 -9.70
CA GLN A 95 -11.08 -2.42 -9.75
C GLN A 95 -11.99 -3.05 -8.69
N LYS A 96 -11.40 -3.53 -7.58
CA LYS A 96 -12.14 -4.02 -6.40
C LYS A 96 -12.47 -2.83 -5.49
N TRP A 97 -13.45 -2.03 -5.89
CA TRP A 97 -13.67 -0.70 -5.33
C TRP A 97 -14.04 -0.73 -3.84
N GLU A 98 -14.87 -1.67 -3.41
CA GLU A 98 -15.31 -1.83 -2.02
C GLU A 98 -14.15 -2.27 -1.13
N GLU A 99 -13.31 -3.19 -1.61
CA GLU A 99 -12.10 -3.62 -0.92
C GLU A 99 -11.10 -2.45 -0.78
N ALA A 100 -10.89 -1.70 -1.87
CA ALA A 100 -10.04 -0.52 -1.88
C ALA A 100 -10.53 0.52 -0.86
N GLU A 101 -11.84 0.79 -0.81
CA GLU A 101 -12.41 1.73 0.15
C GLU A 101 -12.19 1.27 1.60
N LYS A 102 -12.42 -0.01 1.89
CA LYS A 102 -12.22 -0.58 3.22
C LYS A 102 -10.75 -0.45 3.67
N LEU A 103 -9.81 -0.77 2.78
CA LEU A 103 -8.38 -0.70 3.06
C LEU A 103 -7.91 0.75 3.25
N LEU A 104 -8.32 1.66 2.37
CA LEU A 104 -7.98 3.09 2.48
C LEU A 104 -8.61 3.73 3.72
N SER A 105 -9.85 3.36 4.06
CA SER A 105 -10.51 3.80 5.30
C SER A 105 -9.76 3.32 6.53
N ARG A 106 -9.24 2.08 6.50
CA ARG A 106 -8.41 1.55 7.60
C ARG A 106 -7.09 2.32 7.71
N ALA A 107 -6.46 2.66 6.60
CA ALA A 107 -5.24 3.47 6.59
C ALA A 107 -5.47 4.84 7.25
N VAL A 108 -6.51 5.56 6.82
CA VAL A 108 -6.87 6.88 7.39
C VAL A 108 -7.24 6.80 8.87
N LYS A 109 -7.90 5.71 9.30
CA LYS A 109 -8.24 5.52 10.72
C LYS A 109 -7.01 5.31 11.61
N LEU A 110 -5.94 4.71 11.07
CA LEU A 110 -4.70 4.47 11.80
C LEU A 110 -3.77 5.69 11.77
N ASP A 111 -3.78 6.43 10.66
CA ASP A 111 -3.01 7.66 10.49
C ASP A 111 -3.77 8.64 9.59
N ASP A 112 -4.44 9.60 10.22
CA ASP A 112 -5.17 10.67 9.54
C ASP A 112 -4.24 11.72 8.92
N LYS A 113 -2.95 11.70 9.27
CA LYS A 113 -1.90 12.55 8.69
C LYS A 113 -1.28 11.94 7.44
N LEU A 114 -1.62 10.70 7.09
CA LEU A 114 -1.23 10.10 5.81
C LEU A 114 -2.08 10.71 4.68
N THR A 115 -1.67 11.92 4.24
CA THR A 115 -2.41 12.77 3.29
C THR A 115 -2.74 12.07 1.98
N GLU A 116 -1.89 11.16 1.53
CA GLU A 116 -2.07 10.36 0.32
C GLU A 116 -3.25 9.40 0.47
N ALA A 117 -3.40 8.76 1.64
CA ALA A 117 -4.52 7.87 1.92
C ALA A 117 -5.84 8.65 2.04
N VAL A 118 -5.83 9.80 2.70
CA VAL A 118 -6.99 10.70 2.82
C VAL A 118 -7.44 11.16 1.43
N THR A 119 -6.49 11.57 0.60
CA THR A 119 -6.76 12.04 -0.77
C THR A 119 -7.35 10.94 -1.64
N GLU A 120 -6.72 9.76 -1.65
CA GLU A 120 -7.17 8.61 -2.44
C GLU A 120 -8.55 8.11 -1.99
N LEU A 121 -8.82 8.04 -0.69
CA LEU A 121 -10.13 7.65 -0.16
C LEU A 121 -11.23 8.62 -0.62
N ARG A 122 -10.96 9.93 -0.55
CA ARG A 122 -11.89 10.97 -1.01
C ARG A 122 -12.16 10.85 -2.51
N VAL A 123 -11.14 10.60 -3.32
CA VAL A 123 -11.29 10.42 -4.77
C VAL A 123 -12.12 9.17 -5.07
N LEU A 124 -11.84 8.06 -4.38
CA LEU A 124 -12.55 6.80 -4.55
C LEU A 124 -14.04 6.92 -4.19
N ARG A 125 -14.37 7.53 -3.05
CA ARG A 125 -15.77 7.73 -2.62
C ARG A 125 -16.59 8.53 -3.61
N ARG A 126 -16.03 9.61 -4.17
CA ARG A 126 -16.69 10.39 -5.23
C ARG A 126 -16.94 9.58 -6.50
N ARG A 127 -16.06 8.63 -6.82
CA ARG A 127 -16.26 7.72 -7.97
C ARG A 127 -17.41 6.76 -7.69
N LEU A 128 -17.43 6.14 -6.52
CA LEU A 128 -18.46 5.20 -6.09
C LEU A 128 -19.85 5.84 -6.07
N GLU A 129 -19.97 7.02 -5.47
CA GLU A 129 -21.23 7.79 -5.43
C GLU A 129 -21.79 8.05 -6.85
N ARG A 130 -20.93 8.45 -7.80
CA ARG A 130 -21.33 8.67 -9.19
C ARG A 130 -21.81 7.37 -9.88
N GLN A 131 -21.17 6.24 -9.58
CA GLN A 131 -21.57 4.95 -10.13
C GLN A 131 -22.92 4.50 -9.57
N GLU A 132 -23.15 4.66 -8.26
CA GLU A 132 -24.44 4.34 -7.63
C GLU A 132 -25.59 5.17 -8.20
N VAL A 133 -25.39 6.49 -8.34
CA VAL A 133 -26.40 7.40 -8.93
C VAL A 133 -26.72 6.98 -10.37
N THR A 134 -25.70 6.64 -11.16
CA THR A 134 -25.87 6.20 -12.55
C THR A 134 -26.64 4.88 -12.62
N GLY A 135 -26.28 3.91 -11.77
CA GLY A 135 -26.96 2.62 -11.67
C GLY A 135 -28.44 2.77 -11.28
N LYS A 136 -28.74 3.57 -10.26
CA LYS A 136 -30.13 3.85 -9.84
C LYS A 136 -30.95 4.50 -10.95
N ARG A 137 -30.37 5.47 -11.69
CA ARG A 137 -31.03 6.12 -12.83
C ARG A 137 -31.32 5.14 -13.98
N PHE A 138 -30.38 4.23 -14.26
CA PHE A 138 -30.55 3.19 -15.27
C PHE A 138 -31.64 2.19 -14.88
N LEU A 139 -31.64 1.68 -13.65
CA LEU A 139 -32.66 0.77 -13.14
C LEU A 139 -34.06 1.39 -13.17
N ARG A 140 -34.20 2.66 -12.77
CA ARG A 140 -35.47 3.38 -12.88
C ARG A 140 -35.98 3.50 -14.32
N LYS A 141 -35.08 3.63 -15.31
CA LYS A 141 -35.46 3.68 -16.73
C LYS A 141 -35.91 2.31 -17.27
N LEU A 142 -35.32 1.22 -16.78
CA LEU A 142 -35.64 -0.15 -17.22
C LEU A 142 -36.91 -0.71 -16.57
N PHE A 143 -37.15 -0.39 -15.30
CA PHE A 143 -38.20 -1.03 -14.50
C PHE A 143 -39.25 -0.04 -13.97
N GLY A 144 -39.13 1.25 -14.27
CA GLY A 144 -40.15 2.25 -13.96
C GLY A 144 -41.27 2.25 -15.01
N LYS A 145 -42.19 1.29 -14.91
CA LYS A 145 -43.57 1.40 -15.39
C LYS A 145 -44.49 1.21 -14.19
#